data_AF-A0A1E4TWE0-F1
#
_entry.id   AF-A0A1E4TWE0-F1
#
_cell.length_a   1.000
_cell.length_b   1.000
_cell.length_c   1.000
_cell.angle_alpha   90.00
_cell.angle_beta   90.00
_cell.angle_gamma   90.00
#
_symmetry.space_group_name_H-M   'P 1'
#
loop_
_entity.id
_entity.type
_entity.pdbx_description
1 polymer ?
#
loop_
_entity_poly.entity_id
_entity_poly.type
_entity_poly.pdbx_seq_one_letter_code
_entity_poly.pdbx_strand_id
1 'polypeptide(L)'
;MFALSRRWTRQLSYLGLLIFLIGLLVTVVDLLYKNILPDKLHISISSYSQPDQIITGVEFQDCSIFNSDCQLKKSGNWVKNLVDLKLSQSWTSKTFIYSNVIKLEDVNPDQKKVIMDFAVSNPMNDSLINGNEKLLIPSYVITDYRADMPSKTDEIPTREILKSKYGWQEEQYGLWVKYGDYNQMKAVSEIDVLFGADCVDPRPNWKLLSNPLLIGDTINNDITQVHLTFRRGRARPIKKPDLKITKEYKFKILQVADLHFSTGYGECRDPYPIESANNCKADPRTLKFINHVLDIEKPDMVVLTGDQIFGETSLDSKSSLFKALNPFIKRNIPYAITLGNHDDEGSIKSRKEIMMLASSLPYSLSELGPETVDGFGNYALSLQGYNSANSAATLWFLDSHKYSPSPKTNPGYDWIKESQLNFIESKYQELEPLRKHYTHIHLSMAFFHIPLPEYRNVKNQILIGELKEAVTAPNYNTGARDILHKLGVSVVSVGHDHCNDYCLMDTNKDYEADKMWLCYGGAAGEGGYSGYGGTPRRVRVFEIDTQRNDIRSWKRVETDVQKLDDSQVLVSGGSVTAGQMK
;
A
#
# COMPACT_ATOMS: atom_id res chain seq x y z
N MET A 1 -33.18 10.84 -46.81
CA MET A 1 -33.32 10.20 -45.48
C MET A 1 -33.98 8.85 -45.71
N PHE A 2 -33.22 7.77 -45.86
CA PHE A 2 -33.77 6.45 -46.14
C PHE A 2 -34.41 5.90 -44.86
N ALA A 3 -35.74 5.91 -44.80
CA ALA A 3 -36.48 5.28 -43.71
C ALA A 3 -36.31 3.76 -43.83
N LEU A 4 -35.56 3.16 -42.91
CA LEU A 4 -35.48 1.71 -42.77
C LEU A 4 -36.88 1.15 -42.56
N SER A 5 -37.24 0.09 -43.28
CA SER A 5 -38.56 -0.53 -43.14
C SER A 5 -38.75 -1.03 -41.70
N ARG A 6 -40.02 -1.08 -41.24
CA ARG A 6 -40.37 -1.58 -39.88
C ARG A 6 -39.80 -2.97 -39.57
N ARG A 7 -39.53 -3.76 -40.61
CA ARG A 7 -38.88 -5.08 -40.50
C ARG A 7 -37.41 -4.94 -40.11
N TRP A 8 -36.67 -4.01 -40.72
CA TRP A 8 -35.25 -3.80 -40.44
C TRP A 8 -35.02 -3.12 -39.08
N THR A 9 -35.85 -2.16 -38.69
CA THR A 9 -35.77 -1.56 -37.34
C THR A 9 -35.96 -2.61 -36.25
N ARG A 10 -36.90 -3.54 -36.43
CA ARG A 10 -37.16 -4.63 -35.47
C ARG A 10 -36.00 -5.64 -35.42
N GLN A 11 -35.41 -5.99 -36.56
CA GLN A 11 -34.26 -6.90 -36.57
C GLN A 11 -33.01 -6.26 -35.95
N LEU A 12 -32.79 -4.97 -36.18
CA LEU A 12 -31.71 -4.22 -35.54
C LEU A 12 -31.92 -4.08 -34.02
N SER A 13 -33.16 -3.87 -33.55
CA SER A 13 -33.44 -3.88 -32.11
C SER A 13 -33.22 -5.24 -31.46
N TYR A 14 -33.55 -6.34 -32.15
CA TYR A 14 -33.28 -7.69 -31.64
C TYR A 14 -31.78 -8.00 -31.63
N LEU A 15 -31.04 -7.57 -32.64
CA LEU A 15 -29.58 -7.70 -32.66
C LEU A 15 -28.93 -6.88 -31.53
N GLY A 16 -29.41 -5.64 -31.30
CA GLY A 16 -28.95 -4.81 -30.20
C GLY A 16 -29.22 -5.43 -28.82
N LEU A 17 -30.42 -5.98 -28.62
CA LEU A 17 -30.78 -6.71 -27.39
C LEU A 17 -29.92 -7.97 -27.21
N LEU A 18 -29.66 -8.72 -28.29
CA LEU A 18 -28.84 -9.93 -28.24
C LEU A 18 -27.38 -9.60 -27.89
N ILE A 19 -26.80 -8.56 -28.50
CA ILE A 19 -25.45 -8.09 -28.17
C ILE A 19 -25.39 -7.62 -26.71
N PHE A 20 -26.40 -6.90 -26.25
CA PHE A 20 -26.50 -6.47 -24.85
C PHE A 20 -26.57 -7.66 -23.88
N LEU A 21 -27.40 -8.66 -24.17
CA LEU A 21 -27.53 -9.86 -23.34
C LEU A 21 -26.25 -10.72 -23.34
N ILE A 22 -25.58 -10.85 -24.48
CA ILE A 22 -24.27 -11.52 -24.56
C ILE A 22 -23.23 -10.74 -23.75
N GLY A 23 -23.19 -9.41 -23.86
CA GLY A 23 -22.29 -8.57 -23.07
C GLY A 23 -22.55 -8.69 -21.57
N LEU A 24 -23.81 -8.68 -21.16
CA LEU A 24 -24.23 -8.90 -19.77
C LEU A 24 -23.81 -10.29 -19.29
N LEU A 25 -24.03 -11.33 -20.10
CA LEU A 25 -23.63 -12.70 -19.77
C LEU A 25 -22.12 -12.83 -19.63
N VAL A 26 -21.32 -12.28 -20.56
CA VAL A 26 -19.85 -12.29 -20.45
C VAL A 26 -19.41 -11.55 -19.19
N THR A 27 -20.00 -10.39 -18.89
CA THR A 27 -19.69 -9.62 -17.68
C THR A 27 -20.05 -10.40 -16.41
N VAL A 28 -21.22 -11.02 -16.36
CA VAL A 28 -21.67 -11.84 -15.21
C VAL A 28 -20.79 -13.08 -15.06
N VAL A 29 -20.44 -13.75 -16.16
CA VAL A 29 -19.55 -14.92 -16.10
C VAL A 29 -18.14 -14.50 -15.69
N ASP A 30 -17.63 -13.36 -16.16
CA ASP A 30 -16.32 -12.83 -15.72
C ASP A 30 -16.34 -12.44 -14.23
N LEU A 31 -17.43 -11.81 -13.76
CA LEU A 31 -17.66 -11.51 -12.34
C LEU A 31 -17.76 -12.77 -11.47
N LEU A 32 -18.38 -13.84 -12.00
CA LEU A 32 -18.60 -15.08 -11.26
C LEU A 32 -17.40 -16.05 -11.29
N TYR A 33 -16.60 -16.04 -12.35
CA TYR A 33 -15.55 -17.04 -12.59
C TYR A 33 -14.13 -16.47 -12.65
N LYS A 34 -13.93 -15.14 -12.56
CA LYS A 34 -12.63 -14.43 -12.49
C LYS A 34 -11.52 -15.16 -13.27
N ASN A 35 -11.57 -15.19 -14.62
CA ASN A 35 -10.47 -15.71 -15.49
C ASN A 35 -10.79 -15.80 -17.01
N ILE A 36 -11.84 -15.15 -17.56
CA ILE A 36 -12.20 -15.35 -18.99
C ILE A 36 -11.56 -14.31 -19.91
N LEU A 37 -11.22 -13.12 -19.40
CA LEU A 37 -10.46 -12.13 -20.14
C LEU A 37 -8.97 -12.25 -19.80
N PRO A 38 -8.06 -12.15 -20.79
CA PRO A 38 -6.64 -12.29 -20.54
C PRO A 38 -6.12 -11.19 -19.62
N ASP A 39 -5.47 -11.60 -18.53
CA ASP A 39 -4.66 -10.74 -17.67
C ASP A 39 -3.43 -10.23 -18.44
N LYS A 40 -3.65 -9.26 -19.33
CA LYS A 40 -2.59 -8.39 -19.83
C LYS A 40 -2.69 -7.04 -19.12
N LEU A 41 -2.66 -7.12 -17.80
CA LEU A 41 -2.43 -6.00 -16.91
C LEU A 41 -1.17 -6.34 -16.12
N HIS A 42 -0.01 -6.27 -16.79
CA HIS A 42 1.16 -5.85 -16.06
C HIS A 42 0.94 -4.38 -15.78
N ILE A 43 0.51 -4.04 -14.57
CA ILE A 43 0.87 -2.73 -14.07
C ILE A 43 2.38 -2.65 -14.20
N SER A 44 2.86 -1.58 -14.83
CA SER A 44 4.28 -1.34 -14.99
C SER A 44 4.89 -1.13 -13.60
N ILE A 45 5.09 -2.20 -12.84
CA ILE A 45 6.00 -2.28 -11.70
C ILE A 45 7.40 -2.37 -12.32
N SER A 46 7.73 -1.37 -13.13
CA SER A 46 8.96 -1.26 -13.90
C SER A 46 10.01 -0.55 -13.06
N SER A 47 10.19 -0.94 -11.80
CA SER A 47 11.05 -0.16 -10.90
C SER A 47 12.18 -0.95 -10.24
N TYR A 48 12.49 -2.17 -10.69
CA TYR A 48 13.65 -2.91 -10.15
C TYR A 48 14.66 -3.42 -11.18
N SER A 49 14.37 -3.29 -12.47
CA SER A 49 15.27 -3.71 -13.55
C SER A 49 15.07 -2.91 -14.86
N GLN A 50 14.62 -1.66 -14.78
CA GLN A 50 14.64 -0.83 -15.99
C GLN A 50 16.08 -0.39 -16.27
N PRO A 51 16.54 -0.48 -17.53
CA PRO A 51 17.86 0.04 -17.91
C PRO A 51 17.97 1.52 -17.54
N ASP A 52 19.17 1.98 -17.22
CA ASP A 52 19.46 3.40 -17.02
C ASP A 52 18.92 4.18 -18.24
N GLN A 53 17.83 4.92 -18.07
CA GLN A 53 17.13 5.64 -19.14
C GLN A 53 16.88 7.10 -18.76
N ILE A 54 16.66 7.93 -19.77
CA ILE A 54 16.38 9.36 -19.63
C ILE A 54 15.13 9.72 -20.43
N ILE A 55 14.28 10.55 -19.83
CA ILE A 55 13.08 11.05 -20.49
C ILE A 55 13.43 12.29 -21.32
N THR A 56 13.03 12.26 -22.59
CA THR A 56 13.31 13.32 -23.57
C THR A 56 12.05 13.98 -24.11
N GLY A 57 10.87 13.45 -23.79
CA GLY A 57 9.60 13.99 -24.21
C GLY A 57 8.47 13.39 -23.41
N VAL A 58 7.38 14.14 -23.28
CA VAL A 58 6.12 13.70 -22.68
C VAL A 58 5.00 14.07 -23.64
N GLU A 59 4.01 13.20 -23.79
CA GLU A 59 2.85 13.42 -24.65
C GLU A 59 1.62 12.84 -23.99
N PHE A 60 0.45 13.40 -24.28
CA PHE A 60 -0.81 12.81 -23.87
C PHE A 60 -1.60 12.40 -25.11
N GLN A 61 -2.35 11.31 -24.95
CA GLN A 61 -3.22 10.81 -26.01
C GLN A 61 -4.60 10.52 -25.44
N ASP A 62 -5.59 11.25 -25.98
CA ASP A 62 -6.99 10.94 -25.79
C ASP A 62 -7.46 9.95 -26.84
N CYS A 63 -8.19 8.95 -26.39
CA CYS A 63 -8.75 7.91 -27.24
C CYS A 63 -10.20 7.67 -26.90
N SER A 64 -11.02 7.37 -27.90
CA SER A 64 -12.35 6.81 -27.66
C SER A 64 -12.24 5.51 -26.86
N ILE A 65 -13.21 5.25 -25.98
CA ILE A 65 -13.29 3.98 -25.23
C ILE A 65 -13.30 2.73 -26.14
N PHE A 66 -13.69 2.88 -27.41
CA PHE A 66 -13.70 1.81 -28.41
C PHE A 66 -12.33 1.53 -29.04
N ASN A 67 -11.34 2.41 -28.84
CA ASN A 67 -9.96 2.21 -29.29
C ASN A 67 -9.13 1.67 -28.13
N SER A 68 -9.07 0.34 -28.00
CA SER A 68 -8.40 -0.35 -26.90
C SER A 68 -6.90 -0.05 -26.80
N ASP A 69 -6.23 0.04 -27.95
CA ASP A 69 -4.76 0.11 -27.98
C ASP A 69 -4.28 1.53 -27.66
N CYS A 70 -5.07 2.52 -28.09
CA CYS A 70 -4.79 3.94 -27.89
C CYS A 70 -3.35 4.34 -28.27
N GLN A 71 -2.81 3.78 -29.36
CA GLN A 71 -1.40 3.93 -29.73
C GLN A 71 -1.05 5.37 -30.11
N LEU A 72 0.11 5.84 -29.65
CA LEU A 72 0.68 7.12 -30.06
C LEU A 72 1.30 7.00 -31.46
N LYS A 73 0.78 7.77 -32.43
CA LYS A 73 1.31 7.80 -33.81
C LYS A 73 2.44 8.82 -33.95
N LYS A 74 3.54 8.63 -33.24
CA LYS A 74 4.70 9.54 -33.24
C LYS A 74 6.01 8.75 -33.37
N SER A 75 6.97 9.28 -34.12
CA SER A 75 8.30 8.69 -34.23
C SER A 75 9.07 8.84 -32.91
N GLY A 76 9.92 7.85 -32.60
CA GLY A 76 10.69 7.79 -31.36
C GLY A 76 10.35 6.56 -30.53
N ASN A 77 10.95 6.49 -29.34
CA ASN A 77 10.81 5.38 -28.40
C ASN A 77 9.80 5.78 -27.33
N TRP A 78 8.53 5.85 -27.71
CA TRP A 78 7.45 6.25 -26.81
C TRP A 78 6.93 5.07 -26.00
N VAL A 79 6.99 5.20 -24.68
CA VAL A 79 6.46 4.22 -23.72
C VAL A 79 5.16 4.75 -23.13
N LYS A 80 4.10 3.94 -23.20
CA LYS A 80 2.78 4.24 -22.63
C LYS A 80 2.78 3.97 -21.12
N ASN A 81 2.36 4.93 -20.31
CA ASN A 81 1.91 4.62 -18.95
C ASN A 81 0.54 3.95 -19.05
N LEU A 82 0.41 2.76 -18.48
CA LEU A 82 -0.78 1.92 -18.65
C LEU A 82 -1.99 2.37 -17.82
N VAL A 83 -1.81 3.35 -16.93
CA VAL A 83 -2.91 3.90 -16.14
C VAL A 83 -3.71 4.91 -16.96
N ASP A 84 -5.02 4.69 -17.07
CA ASP A 84 -5.96 5.69 -17.60
C ASP A 84 -6.09 6.84 -16.61
N LEU A 85 -5.72 8.06 -17.03
CA LEU A 85 -5.76 9.26 -16.19
C LEU A 85 -7.17 9.66 -15.78
N LYS A 86 -8.21 9.05 -16.36
CA LYS A 86 -9.61 9.23 -15.96
C LYS A 86 -10.11 8.09 -15.05
N LEU A 87 -9.22 7.19 -14.57
CA LEU A 87 -9.55 6.06 -13.70
C LEU A 87 -10.73 5.20 -14.18
N SER A 88 -10.86 5.05 -15.52
CA SER A 88 -12.01 4.38 -16.16
C SER A 88 -13.39 4.95 -15.78
N GLN A 89 -13.46 6.17 -15.26
CA GLN A 89 -14.71 6.85 -14.88
C GLN A 89 -15.40 7.54 -16.08
N SER A 90 -14.67 7.74 -17.17
CA SER A 90 -15.18 8.41 -18.37
C SER A 90 -15.83 7.40 -19.34
N TRP A 91 -17.04 7.75 -19.79
CA TRP A 91 -17.89 6.92 -20.66
C TRP A 91 -17.60 7.14 -22.15
N THR A 92 -16.80 8.14 -22.51
CA THR A 92 -16.57 8.55 -23.90
C THR A 92 -15.12 8.40 -24.33
N SER A 93 -14.19 8.59 -23.41
CA SER A 93 -12.76 8.63 -23.70
C SER A 93 -11.87 8.11 -22.57
N LYS A 94 -10.70 7.61 -22.93
CA LYS A 94 -9.57 7.34 -22.04
C LYS A 94 -8.44 8.32 -22.34
N THR A 95 -7.60 8.61 -21.36
CA THR A 95 -6.46 9.51 -21.52
C THR A 95 -5.22 8.83 -20.96
N PHE A 96 -4.14 8.75 -21.75
CA PHE A 96 -2.88 8.16 -21.32
C PHE A 96 -1.73 9.13 -21.51
N ILE A 97 -0.73 9.03 -20.62
CA ILE A 97 0.55 9.73 -20.75
C ILE A 97 1.60 8.81 -21.38
N TYR A 98 2.37 9.36 -22.29
CA TYR A 98 3.46 8.72 -23.02
C TYR A 98 4.77 9.43 -22.71
N SER A 99 5.84 8.66 -22.53
CA SER A 99 7.19 9.19 -22.31
C SER A 99 8.12 8.73 -23.41
N ASN A 100 8.84 9.66 -24.05
CA ASN A 100 9.90 9.31 -24.99
C ASN A 100 11.18 9.00 -24.22
N VAL A 101 11.65 7.77 -24.29
CA VAL A 101 12.79 7.30 -23.53
C VAL A 101 14.01 7.06 -24.42
N ILE A 102 15.18 7.42 -23.92
CA ILE A 102 16.45 7.00 -24.51
C ILE A 102 17.23 6.25 -23.45
N LYS A 103 17.97 5.22 -23.85
CA LYS A 103 18.92 4.59 -22.94
C LYS A 103 20.05 5.55 -22.64
N LEU A 104 20.61 5.44 -21.45
CA LEU A 104 21.69 6.31 -21.00
C LEU A 104 22.95 6.17 -21.86
N GLU A 105 23.23 4.97 -22.35
CA GLU A 105 24.33 4.69 -23.30
C GLU A 105 24.17 5.40 -24.65
N ASP A 106 22.94 5.73 -25.04
CA ASP A 106 22.60 6.38 -26.31
C ASP A 106 22.46 7.91 -26.18
N VAL A 107 22.80 8.47 -25.02
CA VAL A 107 22.80 9.92 -24.78
C VAL A 107 24.01 10.53 -25.48
N ASN A 108 23.79 11.10 -26.66
CA ASN A 108 24.81 11.89 -27.36
C ASN A 108 25.01 13.24 -26.63
N PRO A 109 26.23 13.58 -26.17
CA PRO A 109 26.53 14.88 -25.58
C PRO A 109 26.20 16.08 -26.47
N ASP A 110 26.26 15.90 -27.80
CA ASP A 110 26.25 17.02 -28.75
C ASP A 110 24.87 17.39 -29.28
N GLN A 111 23.84 16.56 -29.07
CA GLN A 111 22.46 16.90 -29.47
C GLN A 111 21.44 15.93 -28.88
N LYS A 112 20.81 16.36 -27.78
CA LYS A 112 19.44 16.04 -27.34
C LYS A 112 19.16 16.88 -26.09
N LYS A 113 18.24 17.85 -26.17
CA LYS A 113 17.67 18.41 -24.94
C LYS A 113 16.87 17.31 -24.26
N VAL A 114 17.05 17.15 -22.95
CA VAL A 114 16.34 16.17 -22.12
C VAL A 114 15.41 16.91 -21.17
N ILE A 115 14.47 16.19 -20.57
CA ILE A 115 13.60 16.79 -19.56
C ILE A 115 14.36 16.94 -18.24
N MET A 116 14.29 18.13 -17.66
CA MET A 116 14.98 18.52 -16.42
C MET A 116 14.03 18.75 -15.26
N ASP A 117 12.81 19.21 -15.52
CA ASP A 117 11.81 19.51 -14.49
C ASP A 117 10.40 19.57 -15.09
N PHE A 118 9.42 19.59 -14.19
CA PHE A 118 8.02 19.81 -14.49
C PHE A 118 7.41 20.85 -13.55
N ALA A 119 6.35 21.49 -14.03
CA ALA A 119 5.44 22.29 -13.22
C ALA A 119 4.00 22.05 -13.73
N VAL A 120 2.99 22.31 -12.91
CA VAL A 120 1.59 22.28 -13.36
C VAL A 120 0.92 23.58 -12.95
N SER A 121 0.23 24.20 -13.90
CA SER A 121 -0.54 25.43 -13.68
C SER A 121 -1.65 25.18 -12.67
N ASN A 122 -1.86 26.15 -11.79
CA ASN A 122 -3.05 26.27 -10.96
C ASN A 122 -3.71 27.61 -11.30
N PRO A 123 -4.63 27.64 -12.29
CA PRO A 123 -5.20 28.90 -12.78
C PRO A 123 -5.80 29.79 -11.70
N MET A 124 -6.36 29.20 -10.65
CA MET A 124 -6.97 29.92 -9.53
C MET A 124 -5.93 30.69 -8.70
N ASN A 125 -4.77 30.08 -8.45
CA ASN A 125 -3.68 30.71 -7.69
C ASN A 125 -2.76 31.55 -8.58
N ASP A 126 -2.45 31.07 -9.79
CA ASP A 126 -1.53 31.71 -10.71
C ASP A 126 -2.07 33.06 -11.21
N SER A 127 -3.40 33.19 -11.35
CA SER A 127 -4.04 34.45 -11.71
C SER A 127 -3.96 35.55 -10.64
N LEU A 128 -3.63 35.20 -9.39
CA LEU A 128 -3.47 36.16 -8.30
C LEU A 128 -2.08 36.84 -8.31
N ILE A 129 -1.16 36.36 -9.15
CA ILE A 129 0.16 36.96 -9.32
C ILE A 129 0.01 38.18 -10.24
N ASN A 130 0.42 39.36 -9.75
CA ASN A 130 0.35 40.62 -10.51
C ASN A 130 1.03 40.49 -11.88
N GLY A 131 0.28 40.77 -12.95
CA GLY A 131 0.74 40.67 -14.34
C GLY A 131 0.63 39.27 -14.96
N ASN A 132 0.14 38.26 -14.21
CA ASN A 132 -0.02 36.88 -14.67
C ASN A 132 -1.49 36.48 -14.85
N GLU A 133 -2.43 37.42 -14.69
CA GLU A 133 -3.89 37.18 -14.63
C GLU A 133 -4.42 36.43 -15.86
N LYS A 134 -3.82 36.69 -17.02
CA LYS A 134 -4.16 36.05 -18.32
C LYS A 134 -3.15 35.02 -18.79
N LEU A 135 -1.90 35.11 -18.31
CA LEU A 135 -0.80 34.26 -18.78
C LEU A 135 -0.83 32.89 -18.10
N LEU A 136 -1.30 32.85 -16.85
CA LEU A 136 -1.49 31.65 -16.03
C LEU A 136 -0.24 30.76 -15.98
N ILE A 137 0.93 31.41 -16.00
CA ILE A 137 2.22 30.75 -15.89
C ILE A 137 2.35 30.27 -14.44
N PRO A 138 2.75 29.00 -14.20
CA PRO A 138 2.88 28.49 -12.85
C PRO A 138 3.82 29.36 -12.03
N SER A 139 3.43 29.67 -10.79
CA SER A 139 4.27 30.38 -9.82
C SER A 139 5.71 29.84 -9.73
N TYR A 140 5.88 28.52 -9.82
CA TYR A 140 7.18 27.86 -9.83
C TYR A 140 8.04 28.22 -11.05
N VAL A 141 7.44 28.29 -12.24
CA VAL A 141 8.14 28.66 -13.49
C VAL A 141 8.57 30.13 -13.44
N ILE A 142 7.70 31.02 -12.91
CA ILE A 142 8.04 32.44 -12.69
C ILE A 142 9.19 32.57 -11.69
N THR A 143 9.17 31.77 -10.62
CA THR A 143 10.21 31.79 -9.59
C THR A 143 11.55 31.30 -10.14
N ASP A 144 11.56 30.22 -10.92
CA ASP A 144 12.75 29.70 -11.59
C ASP A 144 13.33 30.72 -12.57
N TYR A 145 12.49 31.40 -13.36
CA TYR A 145 12.92 32.52 -14.20
C TYR A 145 13.56 33.67 -13.41
N ARG A 146 12.94 34.09 -12.30
CA ARG A 146 13.44 35.20 -11.47
C ARG A 146 14.74 34.84 -10.73
N ALA A 147 14.99 33.56 -10.46
CA ALA A 147 16.22 33.11 -9.80
C ALA A 147 17.48 33.38 -10.64
N ASP A 148 17.35 33.42 -11.96
CA ASP A 148 18.44 33.69 -12.91
C ASP A 148 18.60 35.18 -13.23
N MET A 149 17.74 36.06 -12.69
CA MET A 149 17.80 37.51 -12.95
C MET A 149 18.68 38.24 -11.92
N PRO A 150 19.65 39.07 -12.37
CA PRO A 150 20.57 39.78 -11.47
C PRO A 150 19.90 40.88 -10.63
N SER A 151 18.69 41.33 -11.01
CA SER A 151 17.87 42.28 -10.24
C SER A 151 16.50 41.67 -9.95
N LYS A 152 15.98 41.87 -8.72
CA LYS A 152 14.59 41.52 -8.38
C LYS A 152 13.63 42.31 -9.27
N THR A 153 13.14 41.68 -10.34
CA THR A 153 12.10 42.23 -11.21
C THR A 153 10.77 41.58 -10.89
N ASP A 154 9.71 42.39 -10.83
CA ASP A 154 8.34 41.91 -10.71
C ASP A 154 7.74 41.53 -12.07
N GLU A 155 8.46 41.74 -13.17
CA GLU A 155 8.00 41.44 -14.52
C GLU A 155 7.73 39.94 -14.72
N ILE A 156 6.63 39.64 -15.42
CA ILE A 156 6.24 38.27 -15.79
C ILE A 156 6.84 37.94 -17.15
N PRO A 157 7.59 36.83 -17.29
CA PRO A 157 8.24 36.49 -18.55
C PRO A 157 7.22 36.10 -19.62
N THR A 158 7.54 36.38 -20.89
CA THR A 158 6.76 35.85 -22.01
C THR A 158 7.05 34.35 -22.21
N ARG A 159 6.08 33.62 -22.77
CA ARG A 159 6.25 32.19 -23.12
C ARG A 159 7.41 31.95 -24.08
N GLU A 160 7.66 32.90 -24.98
CA GLU A 160 8.79 32.84 -25.92
C GLU A 160 10.14 32.95 -25.20
N ILE A 161 10.27 33.85 -24.21
CA ILE A 161 11.47 33.97 -23.38
C ILE A 161 11.67 32.69 -22.57
N LEU A 162 10.62 32.19 -21.93
CA LEU A 162 10.65 30.94 -21.16
C LEU A 162 11.12 29.76 -22.02
N LYS A 163 10.59 29.63 -23.23
CA LYS A 163 10.96 28.54 -24.15
C LYS A 163 12.38 28.67 -24.69
N SER A 164 12.74 29.84 -25.23
CA SER A 164 14.00 30.04 -25.94
C SER A 164 15.22 30.14 -25.03
N LYS A 165 15.07 30.73 -23.84
CA LYS A 165 16.19 30.98 -22.91
C LYS A 165 16.21 30.05 -21.70
N TYR A 166 15.05 29.67 -21.19
CA TYR A 166 14.94 28.90 -19.93
C TYR A 166 14.48 27.45 -20.13
N GLY A 167 14.12 27.09 -21.37
CA GLY A 167 13.71 25.73 -21.75
C GLY A 167 12.31 25.33 -21.29
N TRP A 168 11.54 26.23 -20.68
CA TRP A 168 10.17 25.95 -20.23
C TRP A 168 9.18 26.03 -21.38
N GLN A 169 8.40 24.97 -21.55
CA GLN A 169 7.35 24.87 -22.57
C GLN A 169 6.05 24.40 -21.92
N GLU A 170 4.94 25.01 -22.30
CA GLU A 170 3.60 24.55 -21.92
C GLU A 170 3.21 23.38 -22.82
N GLU A 171 2.72 22.32 -22.19
CA GLU A 171 2.17 21.11 -22.79
C GLU A 171 0.68 20.97 -22.45
N GLN A 172 0.07 19.86 -22.83
CA GLN A 172 -1.35 19.60 -22.55
C GLN A 172 -1.65 19.51 -21.05
N TYR A 173 -2.91 19.75 -20.69
CA TYR A 173 -3.43 19.62 -19.32
C TYR A 173 -2.74 20.51 -18.29
N GLY A 174 -2.28 21.70 -18.71
CA GLY A 174 -1.60 22.66 -17.84
C GLY A 174 -0.22 22.22 -17.37
N LEU A 175 0.33 21.15 -17.95
CA LEU A 175 1.69 20.70 -17.68
C LEU A 175 2.69 21.67 -18.32
N TRP A 176 3.76 21.97 -17.60
CA TRP A 176 4.92 22.68 -18.11
C TRP A 176 6.14 21.78 -17.98
N VAL A 177 6.97 21.76 -19.02
CA VAL A 177 8.16 20.90 -19.12
C VAL A 177 9.39 21.77 -19.32
N LYS A 178 10.42 21.56 -18.50
CA LYS A 178 11.72 22.22 -18.65
C LYS A 178 12.66 21.32 -19.43
N TYR A 179 13.05 21.75 -20.62
CA TYR A 179 14.06 21.11 -21.44
C TYR A 179 15.44 21.72 -21.21
N GLY A 180 16.47 20.89 -21.11
CA GLY A 180 17.84 21.36 -20.85
C GLY A 180 18.89 20.38 -21.35
N ASP A 181 20.15 20.75 -21.18
CA ASP A 181 21.26 19.87 -21.50
C ASP A 181 21.33 18.74 -20.47
N TYR A 182 21.74 17.56 -20.93
CA TYR A 182 21.81 16.38 -20.07
C TYR A 182 22.71 16.63 -18.86
N ASN A 183 22.16 16.36 -17.67
CA ASN A 183 22.90 16.32 -16.43
C ASN A 183 22.49 15.08 -15.65
N GLN A 184 23.46 14.22 -15.33
CA GLN A 184 23.22 12.92 -14.71
C GLN A 184 22.41 12.98 -13.40
N MET A 185 22.53 14.06 -12.63
CA MET A 185 21.85 14.22 -11.35
C MET A 185 20.50 14.92 -11.46
N LYS A 186 20.30 15.74 -12.49
CA LYS A 186 19.11 16.61 -12.63
C LYS A 186 18.14 16.15 -13.72
N ALA A 187 18.61 15.39 -14.70
CA ALA A 187 17.76 14.88 -15.77
C ALA A 187 16.72 13.91 -15.22
N VAL A 188 15.50 14.01 -15.75
CA VAL A 188 14.41 13.11 -15.41
C VAL A 188 14.68 11.75 -16.03
N SER A 189 14.67 10.71 -15.21
CA SER A 189 14.86 9.32 -15.63
C SER A 189 13.55 8.54 -15.73
N GLU A 190 12.52 8.97 -15.00
CA GLU A 190 11.25 8.25 -14.91
C GLU A 190 10.12 9.21 -14.53
N ILE A 191 8.93 8.91 -15.03
CA ILE A 191 7.70 9.64 -14.76
C ILE A 191 6.63 8.60 -14.42
N ASP A 192 5.79 8.95 -13.47
CA ASP A 192 4.64 8.16 -13.05
C ASP A 192 3.50 9.12 -12.65
N VAL A 193 2.32 8.56 -12.40
CA VAL A 193 1.15 9.30 -11.94
C VAL A 193 0.60 8.69 -10.66
N LEU A 194 0.12 9.56 -9.77
CA LEU A 194 -0.60 9.23 -8.55
C LEU A 194 -1.94 9.95 -8.55
N PHE A 195 -2.89 9.42 -7.78
CA PHE A 195 -4.26 9.89 -7.75
C PHE A 195 -4.68 10.22 -6.33
N GLY A 196 -5.57 11.21 -6.21
CA GLY A 196 -6.09 11.66 -4.94
C GLY A 196 -5.49 12.98 -4.48
N ALA A 197 -6.32 13.86 -3.91
CA ALA A 197 -5.94 15.17 -3.41
C ALA A 197 -4.93 15.12 -2.24
N ASP A 198 -4.83 13.97 -1.58
CA ASP A 198 -3.91 13.71 -0.47
C ASP A 198 -2.84 12.67 -0.80
N CYS A 199 -2.62 12.40 -2.09
CA CYS A 199 -1.60 11.46 -2.52
C CYS A 199 -0.19 11.90 -2.11
N VAL A 200 0.68 10.91 -1.93
CA VAL A 200 2.07 11.10 -1.53
C VAL A 200 2.94 10.12 -2.28
N ASP A 201 4.19 10.53 -2.55
CA ASP A 201 5.19 9.65 -3.15
C ASP A 201 6.31 9.39 -2.14
N PRO A 202 6.35 8.20 -1.50
CA PRO A 202 7.36 7.86 -0.52
C PRO A 202 8.65 7.32 -1.16
N ARG A 203 8.72 7.22 -2.50
CA ARG A 203 9.89 6.65 -3.18
C ARG A 203 11.09 7.61 -3.13
N PRO A 204 12.33 7.12 -2.97
CA PRO A 204 13.51 7.98 -2.88
C PRO A 204 13.80 8.70 -4.19
N ASN A 205 14.17 9.99 -4.13
CA ASN A 205 14.49 10.84 -5.28
C ASN A 205 13.32 11.07 -6.26
N TRP A 206 12.09 10.74 -5.86
CA TRP A 206 10.88 11.14 -6.59
C TRP A 206 10.37 12.49 -6.10
N LYS A 207 9.86 13.30 -7.02
CA LYS A 207 9.21 14.58 -6.75
C LYS A 207 7.78 14.51 -7.26
N LEU A 208 6.82 14.55 -6.34
CA LEU A 208 5.40 14.72 -6.62
C LEU A 208 5.09 16.19 -6.89
N LEU A 209 4.38 16.49 -7.97
CA LEU A 209 3.86 17.82 -8.24
C LEU A 209 2.58 18.06 -7.44
N SER A 210 2.56 19.15 -6.67
CA SER A 210 1.45 19.47 -5.77
C SER A 210 0.16 19.86 -6.48
N ASN A 211 0.25 20.48 -7.65
CA ASN A 211 -0.93 20.82 -8.46
C ASN A 211 -1.31 19.62 -9.35
N PRO A 212 -2.59 19.24 -9.40
CA PRO A 212 -3.05 18.18 -10.28
C PRO A 212 -3.07 18.65 -11.75
N LEU A 213 -2.91 17.72 -12.68
CA LEU A 213 -3.11 17.95 -14.11
C LEU A 213 -4.54 18.40 -14.38
N LEU A 214 -4.71 19.33 -15.32
CA LEU A 214 -6.00 19.96 -15.63
C LEU A 214 -6.86 19.09 -16.56
N ILE A 215 -7.22 17.87 -16.13
CA ILE A 215 -7.91 16.86 -16.95
C ILE A 215 -9.42 16.89 -16.71
N GLY A 216 -10.16 17.72 -17.45
CA GLY A 216 -11.62 17.78 -17.36
C GLY A 216 -12.12 18.04 -15.91
N ASP A 217 -13.15 17.31 -15.48
CA ASP A 217 -13.77 17.49 -14.16
C ASP A 217 -12.94 16.90 -12.99
N THR A 218 -11.80 16.26 -13.26
CA THR A 218 -11.02 15.57 -12.21
C THR A 218 -10.45 16.51 -11.16
N ILE A 219 -10.28 17.80 -11.50
CA ILE A 219 -9.70 18.81 -10.61
C ILE A 219 -10.60 19.05 -9.38
N ASN A 220 -11.92 18.94 -9.54
CA ASN A 220 -12.89 19.26 -8.48
C ASN A 220 -13.27 18.06 -7.60
N ASN A 221 -12.76 16.87 -7.91
CA ASN A 221 -13.06 15.65 -7.18
C ASN A 221 -11.78 15.10 -6.55
N ASP A 222 -11.79 14.99 -5.23
CA ASP A 222 -10.63 14.63 -4.42
C ASP A 222 -10.08 13.23 -4.70
N ILE A 223 -10.88 12.32 -5.26
CA ILE A 223 -10.45 10.96 -5.63
C ILE A 223 -9.76 10.97 -7.00
N THR A 224 -10.29 11.73 -7.95
CA THR A 224 -9.85 11.66 -9.36
C THR A 224 -8.73 12.63 -9.72
N GLN A 225 -8.32 13.53 -8.83
CA GLN A 225 -7.18 14.43 -9.04
C GLN A 225 -5.93 13.64 -9.43
N VAL A 226 -5.29 14.03 -10.55
CA VAL A 226 -4.14 13.32 -11.12
C VAL A 226 -2.88 14.14 -10.91
N HIS A 227 -1.93 13.58 -10.18
CA HIS A 227 -0.66 14.23 -9.89
C HIS A 227 0.48 13.53 -10.64
N LEU A 228 1.29 14.33 -11.35
CA LEU A 228 2.52 13.84 -11.94
C LEU A 228 3.59 13.68 -10.85
N THR A 229 4.30 12.56 -10.86
CA THR A 229 5.50 12.36 -10.06
C THR A 229 6.64 11.88 -10.93
N PHE A 230 7.87 12.25 -10.61
CA PHE A 230 9.02 11.92 -11.45
C PHE A 230 10.30 11.78 -10.65
N ARG A 231 11.22 10.93 -11.14
CA ARG A 231 12.55 10.71 -10.55
C ARG A 231 13.61 11.45 -11.33
N ARG A 232 14.51 12.12 -10.59
CA ARG A 232 15.75 12.68 -11.16
C ARG A 232 16.95 11.78 -10.90
N GLY A 233 17.81 11.69 -11.91
CA GLY A 233 18.98 10.83 -11.86
C GLY A 233 18.64 9.35 -11.72
N ARG A 234 19.66 8.54 -11.45
CA ARG A 234 19.53 7.07 -11.44
C ARG A 234 18.71 6.57 -10.25
N ALA A 235 18.02 5.45 -10.45
CA ALA A 235 17.45 4.67 -9.36
C ALA A 235 18.56 4.30 -8.37
N ARG A 236 18.30 4.44 -7.07
CA ARG A 236 19.23 3.97 -6.03
C ARG A 236 18.70 2.63 -5.50
N PRO A 237 19.57 1.63 -5.29
CA PRO A 237 19.16 0.41 -4.63
C PRO A 237 18.70 0.74 -3.22
N ILE A 238 17.54 0.21 -2.85
CA ILE A 238 17.01 0.34 -1.49
C ILE A 238 17.69 -0.73 -0.64
N LYS A 239 18.47 -0.29 0.35
CA LYS A 239 19.08 -1.20 1.33
C LYS A 239 18.03 -1.59 2.38
N LYS A 240 17.79 -2.88 2.55
CA LYS A 240 16.97 -3.39 3.66
C LYS A 240 17.66 -3.10 5.00
N PRO A 241 16.93 -2.59 6.02
CA PRO A 241 17.50 -2.36 7.35
C PRO A 241 17.78 -3.69 8.06
N ASP A 242 18.80 -3.72 8.92
CA ASP A 242 19.06 -4.86 9.79
C ASP A 242 18.17 -4.78 11.04
N LEU A 243 17.51 -5.88 11.41
CA LEU A 243 16.74 -5.97 12.65
C LEU A 243 17.62 -6.45 13.79
N LYS A 244 17.77 -5.61 14.81
CA LYS A 244 18.66 -5.88 15.93
C LYS A 244 18.05 -5.44 17.25
N ILE A 245 18.19 -6.29 18.26
CA ILE A 245 17.84 -5.97 19.64
C ILE A 245 18.62 -4.74 20.10
N THR A 246 17.94 -3.83 20.81
CA THR A 246 18.53 -2.59 21.33
C THR A 246 19.54 -2.87 22.46
N LYS A 247 20.28 -1.84 22.89
CA LYS A 247 21.22 -1.95 24.01
C LYS A 247 20.52 -2.20 25.35
N GLU A 248 19.23 -1.89 25.43
CA GLU A 248 18.34 -2.19 26.55
C GLU A 248 17.84 -3.64 26.55
N TYR A 249 18.31 -4.48 25.61
CA TYR A 249 17.84 -5.86 25.40
C TYR A 249 16.37 -5.98 24.97
N LYS A 250 15.78 -4.84 24.60
CA LYS A 250 14.37 -4.71 24.21
C LYS A 250 14.22 -4.54 22.71
N PHE A 251 13.07 -4.94 22.20
CA PHE A 251 12.66 -4.69 20.83
C PHE A 251 11.16 -4.47 20.77
N LYS A 252 10.74 -3.31 20.26
CA LYS A 252 9.34 -2.88 20.23
C LYS A 252 8.76 -2.99 18.83
N ILE A 253 7.65 -3.72 18.73
CA ILE A 253 6.86 -3.89 17.51
C ILE A 253 5.54 -3.15 17.68
N LEU A 254 5.24 -2.21 16.79
CA LEU A 254 3.89 -1.66 16.65
C LEU A 254 3.15 -2.46 15.57
N GLN A 255 2.08 -3.14 15.94
CA GLN A 255 1.17 -3.78 14.99
C GLN A 255 0.09 -2.79 14.55
N VAL A 256 -0.07 -2.65 13.25
CA VAL A 256 -1.10 -1.84 12.60
C VAL A 256 -1.91 -2.75 11.69
N ALA A 257 -3.21 -2.89 11.92
CA ALA A 257 -4.10 -3.70 11.10
C ALA A 257 -5.24 -2.85 10.54
N ASP A 258 -5.76 -3.26 9.38
CA ASP A 258 -7.05 -2.77 8.89
C ASP A 258 -7.10 -1.25 8.76
N LEU A 259 -6.11 -0.68 8.04
CA LEU A 259 -6.07 0.75 7.75
C LEU A 259 -7.14 1.16 6.74
N HIS A 260 -7.46 0.28 5.78
CA HIS A 260 -8.52 0.48 4.79
C HIS A 260 -8.43 1.84 4.07
N PHE A 261 -7.24 2.21 3.59
CA PHE A 261 -7.02 3.50 2.91
C PHE A 261 -7.67 3.51 1.53
N SER A 262 -8.09 4.69 1.11
CA SER A 262 -8.74 4.96 -0.17
C SER A 262 -7.82 5.75 -1.11
N THR A 263 -8.24 5.96 -2.36
CA THR A 263 -7.47 6.83 -3.28
C THR A 263 -7.55 8.30 -2.87
N GLY A 264 -8.71 8.81 -2.47
CA GLY A 264 -8.91 10.18 -1.96
C GLY A 264 -8.93 10.26 -0.44
N TYR A 265 -9.69 11.18 0.15
CA TYR A 265 -9.68 11.36 1.62
C TYR A 265 -10.34 10.21 2.41
N GLY A 266 -11.13 9.38 1.74
CA GLY A 266 -11.89 8.27 2.32
C GLY A 266 -13.08 8.73 3.16
N GLU A 267 -14.13 7.91 3.16
CA GLU A 267 -15.30 8.11 4.00
C GLU A 267 -15.15 7.33 5.30
N CYS A 268 -15.41 7.97 6.44
CA CYS A 268 -15.36 7.28 7.72
C CYS A 268 -16.51 6.27 7.81
N ARG A 269 -16.18 5.00 8.04
CA ARG A 269 -17.14 3.92 8.26
C ARG A 269 -17.26 3.66 9.75
N ASP A 270 -18.47 3.78 10.30
CA ASP A 270 -18.74 3.56 11.72
C ASP A 270 -17.81 4.34 12.68
N PRO A 271 -17.68 5.68 12.54
CA PRO A 271 -16.81 6.46 13.41
C PRO A 271 -17.28 6.40 14.87
N TYR A 272 -16.33 6.23 15.78
CA TYR A 272 -16.59 6.23 17.22
C TYR A 272 -15.65 7.22 17.95
N PRO A 273 -16.14 7.99 18.94
CA PRO A 273 -17.54 8.10 19.38
C PRO A 273 -18.40 8.76 18.28
N ILE A 274 -19.72 8.54 18.30
CA ILE A 274 -20.59 8.86 17.15
C ILE A 274 -20.60 10.35 16.78
N GLU A 275 -20.37 11.23 17.76
CA GLU A 275 -20.21 12.67 17.57
C GLU A 275 -19.01 13.06 16.69
N SER A 276 -18.05 12.15 16.51
CA SER A 276 -16.89 12.34 15.63
C SER A 276 -17.19 12.14 14.14
N ALA A 277 -18.43 11.77 13.78
CA ALA A 277 -18.83 11.51 12.39
C ALA A 277 -18.88 12.76 11.49
N ASN A 278 -19.15 13.93 12.06
CA ASN A 278 -19.40 15.14 11.27
C ASN A 278 -18.13 15.62 10.55
N ASN A 279 -18.21 15.79 9.23
CA ASN A 279 -17.08 16.15 8.35
C ASN A 279 -15.86 15.22 8.50
N CYS A 280 -16.09 13.95 8.84
CA CYS A 280 -15.03 12.97 9.04
C CYS A 280 -14.41 12.56 7.70
N LYS A 281 -13.09 12.71 7.60
CA LYS A 281 -12.26 12.19 6.50
C LYS A 281 -11.42 11.04 7.04
N ALA A 282 -11.62 9.84 6.49
CA ALA A 282 -11.07 8.61 7.05
C ALA A 282 -9.54 8.59 7.08
N ASP A 283 -8.90 8.80 5.93
CA ASP A 283 -7.46 8.64 5.79
C ASP A 283 -6.71 9.73 6.60
N PRO A 284 -7.09 11.02 6.57
CA PRO A 284 -6.46 12.04 7.42
C PRO A 284 -6.62 11.78 8.92
N ARG A 285 -7.78 11.31 9.38
CA ARG A 285 -8.01 10.99 10.81
C ARG A 285 -7.18 9.80 11.24
N THR A 286 -7.14 8.75 10.43
CA THR A 286 -6.29 7.58 10.65
C THR A 286 -4.81 7.97 10.70
N LEU A 287 -4.35 8.77 9.73
CA LEU A 287 -2.98 9.26 9.70
C LEU A 287 -2.66 10.07 10.96
N LYS A 288 -3.57 10.92 11.44
CA LYS A 288 -3.37 11.67 12.70
C LYS A 288 -3.15 10.72 13.87
N PHE A 289 -3.98 9.68 14.01
CA PHE A 289 -3.86 8.68 15.05
C PHE A 289 -2.52 7.91 14.97
N ILE A 290 -2.19 7.35 13.80
CA ILE A 290 -0.96 6.59 13.59
C ILE A 290 0.28 7.46 13.85
N ASN A 291 0.31 8.70 13.36
CA ASN A 291 1.43 9.61 13.62
C ASN A 291 1.62 9.86 15.12
N HIS A 292 0.53 10.08 15.87
CA HIS A 292 0.61 10.29 17.32
C HIS A 292 1.14 9.05 18.04
N VAL A 293 0.67 7.85 17.67
CA VAL A 293 1.19 6.60 18.25
C VAL A 293 2.68 6.44 17.95
N LEU A 294 3.12 6.70 16.72
CA LEU A 294 4.54 6.60 16.35
C LEU A 294 5.42 7.57 17.18
N ASP A 295 4.92 8.77 17.48
CA ASP A 295 5.63 9.77 18.26
C ASP A 295 5.77 9.37 19.74
N ILE A 296 4.75 8.69 20.30
CA ILE A 296 4.75 8.19 21.69
C ILE A 296 5.58 6.90 21.80
N GLU A 297 5.25 5.90 20.99
CA GLU A 297 5.76 4.54 21.16
C GLU A 297 7.17 4.36 20.63
N LYS A 298 7.53 5.10 19.56
CA LYS A 298 8.85 5.02 18.91
C LYS A 298 9.27 3.55 18.68
N PRO A 299 8.49 2.78 17.92
CA PRO A 299 8.76 1.36 17.73
C PRO A 299 10.05 1.13 16.93
N ASP A 300 10.71 0.00 17.19
CA ASP A 300 11.87 -0.45 16.41
C ASP A 300 11.44 -0.99 15.03
N MET A 301 10.21 -1.52 14.94
CA MET A 301 9.58 -1.83 13.66
C MET A 301 8.05 -1.76 13.71
N VAL A 302 7.43 -1.66 12.54
CA VAL A 302 5.98 -1.77 12.36
C VAL A 302 5.64 -3.09 11.65
N VAL A 303 4.61 -3.78 12.13
CA VAL A 303 4.02 -4.93 11.43
C VAL A 303 2.63 -4.56 10.96
N LEU A 304 2.40 -4.64 9.65
CA LEU A 304 1.11 -4.41 9.01
C LEU A 304 0.41 -5.75 8.75
N THR A 305 -0.65 -6.07 9.49
CA THR A 305 -1.34 -7.38 9.40
C THR A 305 -2.52 -7.39 8.43
N GLY A 306 -2.31 -6.91 7.20
CA GLY A 306 -3.29 -6.95 6.11
C GLY A 306 -4.33 -5.83 6.12
N ASP A 307 -5.03 -5.70 4.99
CA ASP A 307 -6.13 -4.76 4.79
C ASP A 307 -5.71 -3.29 4.94
N GLN A 308 -4.58 -2.98 4.32
CA GLN A 308 -4.05 -1.62 4.28
C GLN A 308 -4.77 -0.77 3.24
N ILE A 309 -5.31 -1.42 2.21
CA ILE A 309 -6.05 -0.81 1.10
C ILE A 309 -7.50 -1.28 1.20
N PHE A 310 -8.45 -0.35 1.08
CA PHE A 310 -9.85 -0.72 0.93
C PHE A 310 -10.24 -0.74 -0.55
N GLY A 311 -10.36 -1.94 -1.11
CA GLY A 311 -10.50 -2.14 -2.55
C GLY A 311 -11.64 -1.37 -3.20
N GLU A 312 -12.80 -1.29 -2.53
CA GLU A 312 -13.99 -0.59 -3.04
C GLU A 312 -13.74 0.90 -3.30
N THR A 313 -12.90 1.55 -2.49
CA THR A 313 -12.64 3.00 -2.56
C THR A 313 -11.24 3.33 -3.11
N SER A 314 -10.48 2.31 -3.52
CA SER A 314 -9.13 2.43 -4.06
C SER A 314 -9.12 2.28 -5.56
N LEU A 315 -9.63 3.31 -6.25
CA LEU A 315 -9.60 3.41 -7.72
C LEU A 315 -8.16 3.40 -8.29
N ASP A 316 -7.17 3.79 -7.47
CA ASP A 316 -5.75 3.51 -7.67
C ASP A 316 -5.13 2.95 -6.37
N SER A 317 -4.95 1.62 -6.29
CA SER A 317 -4.39 0.98 -5.09
C SER A 317 -2.96 1.40 -4.79
N LYS A 318 -2.18 1.81 -5.80
CA LYS A 318 -0.81 2.30 -5.62
C LYS A 318 -0.79 3.58 -4.77
N SER A 319 -1.65 4.55 -5.09
CA SER A 319 -1.78 5.79 -4.32
C SER A 319 -2.25 5.52 -2.87
N SER A 320 -3.23 4.62 -2.69
CA SER A 320 -3.68 4.21 -1.35
C SER A 320 -2.55 3.57 -0.53
N LEU A 321 -1.81 2.63 -1.13
CA LEU A 321 -0.69 1.93 -0.46
C LEU A 321 0.44 2.87 -0.10
N PHE A 322 0.82 3.77 -1.01
CA PHE A 322 1.85 4.77 -0.76
C PHE A 322 1.48 5.67 0.41
N LYS A 323 0.22 6.09 0.47
CA LYS A 323 -0.32 6.89 1.56
C LYS A 323 -0.30 6.14 2.90
N ALA A 324 -0.71 4.88 2.92
CA ALA A 324 -0.70 4.02 4.12
C ALA A 324 0.72 3.80 4.69
N LEU A 325 1.73 3.64 3.83
CA LEU A 325 3.11 3.33 4.24
C LEU A 325 3.95 4.59 4.53
N ASN A 326 3.53 5.76 4.05
CA ASN A 326 4.27 7.02 4.16
C ASN A 326 4.67 7.40 5.60
N PRO A 327 3.86 7.20 6.67
CA PRO A 327 4.25 7.56 8.03
C PRO A 327 5.51 6.85 8.53
N PHE A 328 5.70 5.59 8.12
CA PHE A 328 6.84 4.76 8.52
C PHE A 328 8.07 5.10 7.69
N ILE A 329 7.88 5.24 6.37
CA ILE A 329 8.96 5.58 5.43
C ILE A 329 9.57 6.95 5.78
N LYS A 330 8.75 7.97 6.05
CA LYS A 330 9.22 9.30 6.44
C LYS A 330 10.00 9.33 7.76
N ARG A 331 9.70 8.39 8.66
CA ARG A 331 10.39 8.25 9.95
C ARG A 331 11.57 7.29 9.90
N ASN A 332 11.85 6.69 8.74
CA ASN A 332 12.87 5.67 8.57
C ASN A 332 12.66 4.44 9.48
N ILE A 333 11.39 4.10 9.77
CA ILE A 333 11.03 2.97 10.61
C ILE A 333 10.90 1.73 9.71
N PRO A 334 11.66 0.65 9.97
CA PRO A 334 11.47 -0.63 9.29
C PRO A 334 10.04 -1.14 9.43
N TYR A 335 9.49 -1.71 8.37
CA TYR A 335 8.17 -2.33 8.43
C TYR A 335 8.08 -3.64 7.65
N ALA A 336 7.20 -4.52 8.09
CA ALA A 336 6.86 -5.77 7.43
C ALA A 336 5.34 -5.82 7.20
N ILE A 337 4.90 -6.38 6.07
CA ILE A 337 3.48 -6.45 5.69
C ILE A 337 3.06 -7.89 5.38
N THR A 338 1.89 -8.29 5.87
CA THR A 338 1.07 -9.35 5.29
C THR A 338 -0.10 -8.71 4.57
N LEU A 339 -0.66 -9.33 3.54
CA LEU A 339 -1.85 -8.77 2.88
C LEU A 339 -3.12 -9.45 3.39
N GLY A 340 -4.20 -8.68 3.42
CA GLY A 340 -5.54 -9.12 3.77
C GLY A 340 -6.43 -9.38 2.55
N ASN A 341 -7.72 -9.58 2.80
CA ASN A 341 -8.68 -9.92 1.75
C ASN A 341 -9.07 -8.72 0.87
N HIS A 342 -8.93 -7.48 1.37
CA HIS A 342 -9.28 -6.27 0.62
C HIS A 342 -8.13 -5.71 -0.22
N ASP A 343 -6.88 -6.10 0.06
CA ASP A 343 -5.70 -5.46 -0.52
C ASP A 343 -5.57 -5.61 -2.04
N ASP A 344 -6.08 -6.70 -2.62
CA ASP A 344 -6.06 -6.98 -4.07
C ASP A 344 -7.42 -6.79 -4.76
N GLU A 345 -8.34 -6.04 -4.12
CA GLU A 345 -9.67 -5.75 -4.66
C GLU A 345 -9.77 -4.41 -5.41
N GLY A 346 -8.76 -3.53 -5.32
CA GLY A 346 -8.72 -2.22 -5.99
C GLY A 346 -8.30 -2.29 -7.46
N SER A 347 -7.53 -1.31 -7.95
CA SER A 347 -7.03 -1.29 -9.34
C SER A 347 -5.96 -2.35 -9.63
N ILE A 348 -5.18 -2.74 -8.62
CA ILE A 348 -4.22 -3.84 -8.70
C ILE A 348 -4.91 -5.12 -8.26
N LYS A 349 -5.36 -5.92 -9.22
CA LYS A 349 -6.13 -7.18 -8.98
C LYS A 349 -5.25 -8.39 -8.65
N SER A 350 -3.93 -8.21 -8.65
CA SER A 350 -2.96 -9.26 -8.37
C SER A 350 -2.34 -9.07 -7.00
N ARG A 351 -2.59 -10.02 -6.10
CA ARG A 351 -1.96 -10.07 -4.79
C ARG A 351 -0.43 -10.10 -4.86
N LYS A 352 0.14 -10.77 -5.86
CA LYS A 352 1.59 -10.77 -6.16
C LYS A 352 2.08 -9.35 -6.41
N GLU A 353 1.37 -8.60 -7.24
CA GLU A 353 1.73 -7.23 -7.62
C GLU A 353 1.67 -6.25 -6.44
N ILE A 354 0.65 -6.38 -5.57
CA ILE A 354 0.59 -5.62 -4.31
C ILE A 354 1.80 -5.93 -3.42
N MET A 355 2.11 -7.21 -3.18
CA MET A 355 3.25 -7.60 -2.34
C MET A 355 4.58 -7.14 -2.96
N MET A 356 4.72 -7.27 -4.29
CA MET A 356 5.87 -6.77 -5.03
C MET A 356 6.05 -5.28 -4.80
N LEU A 357 4.99 -4.47 -4.95
CA LEU A 357 5.03 -3.02 -4.76
C LEU A 357 5.38 -2.64 -3.32
N ALA A 358 4.76 -3.28 -2.32
CA ALA A 358 5.00 -3.02 -0.91
C ALA A 358 6.44 -3.35 -0.48
N SER A 359 6.95 -4.52 -0.90
CA SER A 359 8.32 -5.01 -0.62
C SER A 359 9.40 -4.17 -1.28
N SER A 360 9.00 -3.43 -2.30
CA SER A 360 9.84 -2.56 -3.12
C SER A 360 10.19 -1.26 -2.40
N LEU A 361 9.31 -0.78 -1.54
CA LEU A 361 9.43 0.56 -0.97
C LEU A 361 10.52 0.64 0.13
N PRO A 362 11.07 1.84 0.39
CA PRO A 362 12.10 2.03 1.41
C PRO A 362 11.69 1.49 2.77
N TYR A 363 12.65 0.93 3.52
CA TYR A 363 12.42 0.37 4.86
C TYR A 363 11.48 -0.84 4.93
N SER A 364 10.96 -1.32 3.79
CA SER A 364 10.24 -2.58 3.78
C SER A 364 11.19 -3.76 4.01
N LEU A 365 10.77 -4.65 4.90
CA LEU A 365 11.38 -5.95 5.15
C LEU A 365 10.61 -7.09 4.50
N SER A 366 9.47 -6.78 3.88
CA SER A 366 8.58 -7.76 3.27
C SER A 366 9.23 -8.49 2.11
N GLU A 367 8.76 -9.71 1.89
CA GLU A 367 9.23 -10.57 0.81
C GLU A 367 8.03 -11.25 0.15
N LEU A 368 8.12 -11.53 -1.15
CA LEU A 368 7.11 -12.31 -1.83
C LEU A 368 7.00 -13.74 -1.25
N GLY A 369 8.11 -14.30 -0.79
CA GLY A 369 8.24 -15.72 -0.47
C GLY A 369 8.60 -16.57 -1.69
N PRO A 370 8.77 -17.89 -1.52
CA PRO A 370 9.13 -18.81 -2.60
C PRO A 370 7.99 -18.98 -3.61
N GLU A 371 8.31 -19.04 -4.91
CA GLU A 371 7.29 -19.21 -5.97
C GLU A 371 6.52 -20.54 -5.92
N THR A 372 7.05 -21.54 -5.22
CA THR A 372 6.45 -22.88 -5.06
C THR A 372 5.51 -22.99 -3.85
N VAL A 373 5.32 -21.91 -3.09
CA VAL A 373 4.50 -21.87 -1.87
C VAL A 373 3.24 -21.07 -2.18
N ASP A 374 2.09 -21.56 -1.69
CA ASP A 374 0.82 -20.88 -1.91
C ASP A 374 0.80 -19.48 -1.27
N GLY A 375 0.30 -18.50 -2.02
CA GLY A 375 0.20 -17.12 -1.58
C GLY A 375 1.48 -16.30 -1.70
N PHE A 376 1.39 -15.01 -1.37
CA PHE A 376 2.47 -14.03 -1.40
C PHE A 376 2.56 -13.31 -0.06
N GLY A 377 3.80 -13.16 0.44
CA GLY A 377 4.06 -12.67 1.79
C GLY A 377 4.41 -13.76 2.80
N ASN A 378 4.92 -14.92 2.32
CA ASN A 378 5.38 -16.00 3.18
C ASN A 378 6.90 -15.87 3.44
N TYR A 379 7.28 -15.38 4.61
CA TYR A 379 8.69 -15.13 4.97
C TYR A 379 8.92 -15.13 6.48
N ALA A 380 10.19 -15.10 6.88
CA ALA A 380 10.61 -15.04 8.27
C ALA A 380 11.69 -13.97 8.45
N LEU A 381 11.57 -13.17 9.51
CA LEU A 381 12.56 -12.18 9.90
C LEU A 381 13.25 -12.61 11.20
N SER A 382 14.58 -12.58 11.21
CA SER A 382 15.38 -12.86 12.42
C SER A 382 15.80 -11.57 13.09
N LEU A 383 15.52 -11.43 14.38
CA LEU A 383 16.01 -10.34 15.23
C LEU A 383 17.39 -10.71 15.76
N GLN A 384 18.44 -10.02 15.32
CA GLN A 384 19.80 -10.27 15.80
C GLN A 384 19.97 -9.79 17.24
N GLY A 385 20.73 -10.53 18.05
CA GLY A 385 21.09 -10.07 19.40
C GLY A 385 21.89 -8.75 19.42
N TYR A 386 21.85 -8.01 20.53
CA TYR A 386 22.49 -6.68 20.63
C TYR A 386 24.00 -6.68 20.28
N ASN A 387 24.72 -7.75 20.62
CA ASN A 387 26.14 -7.93 20.28
C ASN A 387 26.41 -9.29 19.62
N SER A 388 25.43 -9.83 18.90
CA SER A 388 25.55 -11.14 18.25
C SER A 388 24.80 -11.16 16.93
N ALA A 389 25.36 -11.84 15.93
CA ALA A 389 24.64 -12.15 14.70
C ALA A 389 23.61 -13.28 14.89
N ASN A 390 23.60 -13.92 16.06
CA ASN A 390 22.65 -14.99 16.39
C ASN A 390 21.24 -14.42 16.58
N SER A 391 20.26 -15.22 16.19
CA SER A 391 18.84 -14.85 16.19
C SER A 391 18.26 -14.96 17.60
N ALA A 392 17.97 -13.81 18.19
CA ALA A 392 17.31 -13.69 19.49
C ALA A 392 15.81 -13.99 19.42
N ALA A 393 15.17 -13.65 18.30
CA ALA A 393 13.79 -14.01 18.03
C ALA A 393 13.52 -14.18 16.53
N THR A 394 12.52 -15.00 16.19
CA THR A 394 12.01 -15.13 14.81
C THR A 394 10.59 -14.57 14.72
N LEU A 395 10.34 -13.76 13.71
CA LEU A 395 9.01 -13.26 13.36
C LEU A 395 8.56 -13.94 12.05
N TRP A 396 7.49 -14.72 12.11
CA TRP A 396 6.91 -15.42 10.96
C TRP A 396 5.80 -14.60 10.33
N PHE A 397 5.79 -14.52 9.00
CA PHE A 397 4.77 -13.82 8.22
C PHE A 397 4.17 -14.80 7.23
N LEU A 398 2.84 -14.91 7.23
CA LEU A 398 2.13 -15.85 6.37
C LEU A 398 1.00 -15.16 5.60
N ASP A 399 0.79 -15.64 4.40
CA ASP A 399 -0.39 -15.32 3.62
C ASP A 399 -1.59 -16.16 4.09
N SER A 400 -2.51 -15.55 4.83
CA SER A 400 -3.77 -16.20 5.20
C SER A 400 -4.84 -16.14 4.09
N HIS A 401 -4.47 -15.69 2.90
CA HIS A 401 -5.27 -15.57 1.69
C HIS A 401 -6.42 -14.57 1.81
N LYS A 402 -7.57 -14.90 1.21
CA LYS A 402 -8.79 -14.09 1.18
C LYS A 402 -10.03 -14.97 1.30
N TYR A 403 -10.98 -14.87 0.38
CA TYR A 403 -12.14 -15.73 0.29
C TYR A 403 -11.79 -17.15 -0.17
N SER A 404 -12.52 -18.13 0.36
CA SER A 404 -12.38 -19.54 -0.01
C SER A 404 -12.58 -19.75 -1.51
N PRO A 405 -11.70 -20.51 -2.19
CA PRO A 405 -11.86 -20.85 -3.61
C PRO A 405 -12.98 -21.88 -3.82
N SER A 406 -13.49 -22.51 -2.76
CA SER A 406 -14.56 -23.52 -2.80
C SER A 406 -15.69 -23.15 -1.83
N PRO A 407 -16.41 -22.03 -2.05
CA PRO A 407 -17.38 -21.51 -1.10
C PRO A 407 -18.60 -22.43 -0.87
N LYS A 408 -18.84 -23.39 -1.78
CA LYS A 408 -19.92 -24.38 -1.62
C LYS A 408 -19.62 -25.41 -0.53
N THR A 409 -18.37 -25.81 -0.37
CA THR A 409 -17.95 -26.82 0.62
C THR A 409 -17.33 -26.17 1.85
N ASN A 410 -16.61 -25.07 1.67
CA ASN A 410 -15.98 -24.28 2.72
C ASN A 410 -16.37 -22.81 2.51
N PRO A 411 -17.56 -22.37 2.96
CA PRO A 411 -17.98 -20.98 2.83
C PRO A 411 -17.12 -20.05 3.69
N GLY A 412 -17.05 -18.78 3.30
CA GLY A 412 -16.30 -17.73 4.01
C GLY A 412 -14.87 -17.60 3.50
N TYR A 413 -13.93 -17.56 4.44
CA TYR A 413 -12.53 -17.28 4.17
C TYR A 413 -11.70 -18.53 3.90
N ASP A 414 -10.62 -18.33 3.17
CA ASP A 414 -9.62 -19.34 2.88
C ASP A 414 -8.64 -19.52 4.06
N TRP A 415 -7.73 -20.49 3.96
CA TRP A 415 -6.86 -20.92 5.05
C TRP A 415 -5.38 -21.04 4.63
N ILE A 416 -4.49 -21.01 5.61
CA ILE A 416 -3.06 -21.28 5.43
C ILE A 416 -2.87 -22.72 4.93
N LYS A 417 -2.24 -22.88 3.77
CA LYS A 417 -2.08 -24.15 3.04
C LYS A 417 -0.95 -25.01 3.58
N GLU A 418 -1.01 -26.30 3.28
CA GLU A 418 0.01 -27.28 3.63
C GLU A 418 1.38 -26.92 3.05
N SER A 419 1.43 -26.33 1.85
CA SER A 419 2.69 -25.86 1.25
C SER A 419 3.36 -24.76 2.09
N GLN A 420 2.57 -23.88 2.71
CA GLN A 420 3.04 -22.82 3.61
C GLN A 420 3.52 -23.41 4.95
N LEU A 421 2.83 -24.44 5.47
CA LEU A 421 3.25 -25.15 6.67
C LEU A 421 4.59 -25.88 6.45
N ASN A 422 4.73 -26.60 5.34
CA ASN A 422 5.98 -27.25 4.94
C ASN A 422 7.12 -26.24 4.76
N PHE A 423 6.80 -25.05 4.22
CA PHE A 423 7.76 -23.97 4.06
C PHE A 423 8.28 -23.46 5.41
N ILE A 424 7.41 -23.16 6.38
CA ILE A 424 7.87 -22.66 7.69
C ILE A 424 8.66 -23.72 8.47
N GLU A 425 8.28 -25.00 8.38
CA GLU A 425 9.06 -26.08 8.99
C GLU A 425 10.45 -26.19 8.36
N SER A 426 10.53 -26.16 7.02
CA SER A 426 11.81 -26.20 6.29
C SER A 426 12.67 -24.98 6.62
N LYS A 427 12.07 -23.78 6.64
CA LYS A 427 12.76 -22.53 6.96
C LYS A 427 13.23 -22.51 8.41
N TYR A 428 12.47 -23.08 9.33
CA TYR A 428 12.87 -23.21 10.73
C TYR A 428 14.14 -24.06 10.89
N GLN A 429 14.24 -25.16 10.14
CA GLN A 429 15.46 -25.99 10.10
C GLN A 429 16.64 -25.23 9.48
N GLU A 430 16.41 -24.51 8.38
CA GLU A 430 17.42 -23.65 7.74
C GLU A 430 18.00 -22.60 8.72
N LEU A 431 17.15 -22.05 9.59
CA LEU A 431 17.54 -21.04 10.58
C LEU A 431 18.16 -21.62 11.87
N GLU A 432 18.26 -22.95 12.04
CA GLU A 432 18.85 -23.58 13.25
C GLU A 432 20.24 -23.03 13.62
N PRO A 433 21.19 -22.85 12.67
CA PRO A 433 22.53 -22.38 13.00
C PRO A 433 22.55 -20.98 13.65
N LEU A 434 21.60 -20.12 13.27
CA LEU A 434 21.45 -18.78 13.83
C LEU A 434 20.82 -18.80 15.23
N ARG A 435 19.99 -19.79 15.53
CA ARG A 435 19.27 -19.90 16.81
C ARG A 435 20.07 -20.65 17.86
N LYS A 436 20.72 -21.75 17.49
CA LYS A 436 21.42 -22.66 18.41
C LYS A 436 22.53 -21.99 19.21
N HIS A 437 23.21 -21.02 18.62
CA HIS A 437 24.33 -20.32 19.23
C HIS A 437 23.88 -19.08 20.02
N TYR A 438 22.59 -18.77 20.06
CA TYR A 438 22.08 -17.70 20.89
C TYR A 438 22.13 -18.11 22.38
N THR A 439 22.64 -17.22 23.23
CA THR A 439 22.94 -17.54 24.63
C THR A 439 21.74 -17.44 25.56
N HIS A 440 20.63 -16.87 25.09
CA HIS A 440 19.36 -16.80 25.82
C HIS A 440 18.28 -17.66 25.13
N ILE A 441 17.05 -17.64 25.64
CA ILE A 441 15.95 -18.40 25.03
C ILE A 441 15.57 -17.70 23.72
N HIS A 442 15.51 -18.46 22.63
CA HIS A 442 15.01 -17.97 21.35
C HIS A 442 13.49 -17.78 21.42
N LEU A 443 13.01 -16.56 21.18
CA LEU A 443 11.57 -16.25 21.17
C LEU A 443 11.00 -16.32 19.75
N SER A 444 9.71 -16.58 19.60
CA SER A 444 9.09 -16.69 18.27
C SER A 444 7.66 -16.18 18.27
N MET A 445 7.32 -15.40 17.24
CA MET A 445 6.00 -14.81 17.03
C MET A 445 5.57 -15.01 15.58
N ALA A 446 4.27 -15.04 15.31
CA ALA A 446 3.74 -15.09 13.95
C ALA A 446 2.67 -14.01 13.70
N PHE A 447 2.64 -13.49 12.49
CA PHE A 447 1.73 -12.45 12.04
C PHE A 447 1.10 -12.82 10.70
N PHE A 448 -0.21 -12.64 10.60
CA PHE A 448 -0.99 -12.80 9.36
C PHE A 448 -2.33 -12.09 9.51
N HIS A 449 -3.19 -12.11 8.49
CA HIS A 449 -4.39 -11.27 8.50
C HIS A 449 -5.63 -11.96 9.08
N ILE A 450 -6.05 -13.09 8.51
CA ILE A 450 -7.28 -13.81 8.86
C ILE A 450 -7.01 -14.74 10.06
N PRO A 451 -7.83 -14.74 11.11
CA PRO A 451 -7.62 -15.55 12.31
C PRO A 451 -7.64 -17.04 12.01
N LEU A 452 -6.92 -17.83 12.83
CA LEU A 452 -7.02 -19.29 12.82
C LEU A 452 -8.35 -19.75 13.44
N PRO A 453 -8.84 -20.96 13.10
CA PRO A 453 -10.05 -21.51 13.71
C PRO A 453 -10.04 -21.50 15.25
N GLU A 454 -8.88 -21.66 15.87
CA GLU A 454 -8.68 -21.67 17.32
C GLU A 454 -9.02 -20.35 18.01
N TYR A 455 -9.07 -19.22 17.29
CA TYR A 455 -9.56 -17.95 17.85
C TYR A 455 -11.00 -18.06 18.37
N ARG A 456 -11.78 -19.05 17.90
CA ARG A 456 -13.14 -19.36 18.39
C ARG A 456 -13.16 -20.08 19.74
N ASN A 457 -12.04 -20.60 20.21
CA ASN A 457 -11.94 -21.44 21.41
C ASN A 457 -12.02 -20.64 22.72
N VAL A 458 -12.86 -19.59 22.78
CA VAL A 458 -12.91 -18.66 23.92
C VAL A 458 -13.47 -19.29 25.20
N LYS A 459 -14.17 -20.42 25.10
CA LYS A 459 -14.81 -21.07 26.24
C LYS A 459 -13.78 -21.80 27.12
N ASN A 460 -13.80 -21.52 28.42
CA ASN A 460 -12.89 -22.10 29.42
C ASN A 460 -11.40 -21.80 29.17
N GLN A 461 -11.10 -20.75 28.42
CA GLN A 461 -9.74 -20.27 28.17
C GLN A 461 -9.53 -18.90 28.81
N ILE A 462 -8.27 -18.52 28.99
CA ILE A 462 -7.95 -17.16 29.47
C ILE A 462 -8.06 -16.21 28.28
N LEU A 463 -8.90 -15.18 28.43
CA LEU A 463 -9.10 -14.12 27.45
C LEU A 463 -8.89 -12.77 28.13
N ILE A 464 -8.09 -11.91 27.52
CA ILE A 464 -7.83 -10.53 27.97
C ILE A 464 -8.14 -9.58 26.82
N GLY A 465 -9.01 -8.60 27.06
CA GLY A 465 -9.60 -7.73 26.04
C GLY A 465 -11.06 -8.09 25.75
N GLU A 466 -11.60 -7.65 24.61
CA GLU A 466 -13.03 -7.76 24.31
C GLU A 466 -13.29 -8.55 23.02
N LEU A 467 -14.17 -9.55 23.12
CA LEU A 467 -14.81 -10.24 21.99
C LEU A 467 -16.12 -9.49 21.68
N LYS A 468 -16.10 -8.66 20.64
CA LYS A 468 -17.23 -7.77 20.27
C LYS A 468 -17.93 -8.18 18.99
N GLU A 469 -17.35 -9.10 18.24
CA GLU A 469 -17.97 -9.66 17.05
C GLU A 469 -17.64 -11.14 16.85
N ALA A 470 -18.38 -11.78 15.96
CA ALA A 470 -18.16 -13.18 15.64
C ALA A 470 -16.80 -13.37 14.96
N VAL A 471 -16.05 -14.38 15.39
CA VAL A 471 -14.74 -14.69 14.82
C VAL A 471 -14.88 -15.25 13.40
N THR A 472 -14.32 -14.55 12.42
CA THR A 472 -14.46 -14.88 11.00
C THR A 472 -13.31 -15.73 10.43
N ALA A 473 -12.74 -16.62 11.25
CA ALA A 473 -11.76 -17.61 10.81
C ALA A 473 -12.27 -18.56 9.70
N PRO A 474 -11.40 -19.25 8.93
CA PRO A 474 -11.85 -20.28 7.99
C PRO A 474 -12.59 -21.42 8.69
N ASN A 475 -13.44 -22.13 7.94
CA ASN A 475 -14.12 -23.34 8.41
C ASN A 475 -13.19 -24.56 8.38
N TYR A 476 -12.26 -24.59 7.44
CA TYR A 476 -11.25 -25.64 7.37
C TYR A 476 -10.08 -25.32 8.31
N ASN A 477 -9.66 -26.31 9.08
CA ASN A 477 -8.49 -26.21 9.95
C ASN A 477 -7.36 -27.09 9.40
N THR A 478 -6.24 -26.47 9.04
CA THR A 478 -5.05 -27.16 8.50
C THR A 478 -4.11 -27.69 9.55
N GLY A 479 -4.36 -27.42 10.84
CA GLY A 479 -3.41 -27.70 11.91
C GLY A 479 -2.27 -26.67 11.99
N ALA A 480 -2.45 -25.49 11.38
CA ALA A 480 -1.44 -24.42 11.38
C ALA A 480 -0.98 -24.02 12.80
N ARG A 481 -1.91 -23.94 13.76
CA ARG A 481 -1.61 -23.63 15.17
C ARG A 481 -0.64 -24.65 15.79
N ASP A 482 -0.83 -25.93 15.53
CA ASP A 482 0.03 -26.99 16.07
C ASP A 482 1.42 -26.98 15.43
N ILE A 483 1.51 -26.69 14.14
CA ILE A 483 2.81 -26.50 13.47
C ILE A 483 3.52 -25.29 14.07
N LEU A 484 2.86 -24.14 14.20
CA LEU A 484 3.45 -22.94 14.81
C LEU A 484 3.94 -23.21 16.23
N HIS A 485 3.17 -23.96 17.05
CA HIS A 485 3.59 -24.36 18.38
C HIS A 485 4.87 -25.22 18.35
N LYS A 486 4.94 -26.22 17.47
CA LYS A 486 6.16 -27.05 17.28
C LYS A 486 7.39 -26.23 16.88
N LEU A 487 7.21 -25.10 16.20
CA LEU A 487 8.27 -24.16 15.85
C LEU A 487 8.63 -23.18 16.99
N GLY A 488 8.05 -23.35 18.17
CA GLY A 488 8.27 -22.51 19.35
C GLY A 488 7.55 -21.17 19.33
N VAL A 489 6.60 -20.96 18.41
CA VAL A 489 5.79 -19.73 18.37
C VAL A 489 4.96 -19.63 19.64
N SER A 490 5.16 -18.55 20.38
CA SER A 490 4.46 -18.31 21.65
C SER A 490 3.29 -17.34 21.50
N VAL A 491 3.34 -16.48 20.48
CA VAL A 491 2.31 -15.47 20.20
C VAL A 491 2.04 -15.42 18.70
N VAL A 492 0.77 -15.56 18.34
CA VAL A 492 0.25 -15.30 16.99
C VAL A 492 -0.58 -14.02 17.07
N SER A 493 -0.43 -13.12 16.10
CA SER A 493 -1.28 -11.94 16.03
C SER A 493 -1.83 -11.62 14.65
N VAL A 494 -3.10 -11.21 14.63
CA VAL A 494 -3.92 -11.05 13.42
C VAL A 494 -4.71 -9.75 13.39
N GLY A 495 -5.33 -9.43 12.25
CA GLY A 495 -6.28 -8.33 12.06
C GLY A 495 -7.67 -8.86 11.78
N HIS A 496 -8.31 -8.33 10.72
CA HIS A 496 -9.51 -8.86 10.05
C HIS A 496 -10.84 -8.72 10.83
N ASP A 497 -10.88 -9.21 12.07
CA ASP A 497 -12.03 -8.99 12.95
C ASP A 497 -11.82 -7.67 13.70
N HIS A 498 -12.18 -6.58 13.03
CA HIS A 498 -11.89 -5.20 13.42
C HIS A 498 -12.25 -4.80 14.85
N CYS A 499 -13.38 -5.32 15.36
CA CYS A 499 -13.88 -4.99 16.69
C CYS A 499 -13.38 -5.92 17.78
N ASN A 500 -12.87 -7.09 17.40
CA ASN A 500 -12.18 -7.97 18.32
C ASN A 500 -10.78 -7.42 18.60
N ASP A 501 -10.42 -7.34 19.88
CA ASP A 501 -9.10 -6.87 20.27
C ASP A 501 -8.44 -7.72 21.35
N TYR A 502 -9.05 -8.86 21.67
CA TYR A 502 -8.59 -9.72 22.74
C TYR A 502 -7.33 -10.51 22.36
N CYS A 503 -6.62 -10.94 23.39
CA CYS A 503 -5.70 -12.07 23.34
C CYS A 503 -6.33 -13.26 24.06
N LEU A 504 -6.36 -14.41 23.39
CA LEU A 504 -6.82 -15.68 23.90
C LEU A 504 -5.61 -16.59 24.12
N MET A 505 -5.41 -17.08 25.34
CA MET A 505 -4.42 -18.11 25.61
C MET A 505 -5.06 -19.45 25.27
N ASP A 506 -4.83 -19.91 24.05
CA ASP A 506 -5.32 -21.20 23.59
C ASP A 506 -4.44 -22.31 24.17
N THR A 507 -5.09 -23.31 24.78
CA THR A 507 -4.45 -24.52 25.28
C THR A 507 -5.04 -25.72 24.56
N ASN A 508 -4.19 -26.57 23.99
CA ASN A 508 -4.66 -27.84 23.47
C ASN A 508 -5.09 -28.74 24.66
N LYS A 509 -6.32 -29.27 24.61
CA LYS A 509 -6.91 -30.05 25.71
C LYS A 509 -6.12 -31.32 26.05
N ASP A 510 -5.33 -31.82 25.09
CA ASP A 510 -4.58 -33.06 25.25
C ASP A 510 -3.19 -32.85 25.87
N TYR A 511 -2.69 -31.61 25.92
CA TYR A 511 -1.35 -31.29 26.44
C TYR A 511 -1.33 -29.93 27.16
N GLU A 512 -1.40 -29.94 28.49
CA GLU A 512 -1.33 -28.74 29.35
C GLU A 512 -0.11 -27.82 29.10
N ALA A 513 0.98 -28.36 28.57
CA ALA A 513 2.19 -27.59 28.23
C ALA A 513 2.09 -26.85 26.88
N ASP A 514 1.09 -27.18 26.06
CA ASP A 514 0.89 -26.63 24.73
C ASP A 514 0.00 -25.37 24.80
N LYS A 515 0.63 -24.24 25.16
CA LYS A 515 -0.02 -22.93 25.27
C LYS A 515 0.49 -21.97 24.22
N MET A 516 -0.41 -21.16 23.67
CA MET A 516 -0.08 -20.10 22.71
C MET A 516 -1.05 -18.92 22.88
N TRP A 517 -0.55 -17.70 22.79
CA TRP A 517 -1.41 -16.52 22.72
C TRP A 517 -1.85 -16.24 21.29
N LEU A 518 -3.15 -16.10 21.10
CA LEU A 518 -3.81 -15.72 19.85
C LEU A 518 -4.41 -14.32 20.02
N CYS A 519 -3.79 -13.32 19.42
CA CYS A 519 -4.07 -11.90 19.68
C CYS A 519 -4.59 -11.14 18.46
N TYR A 520 -5.66 -10.37 18.62
CA TYR A 520 -6.03 -9.36 17.63
C TYR A 520 -5.23 -8.07 17.81
N GLY A 521 -4.82 -7.48 16.69
CA GLY A 521 -4.20 -6.15 16.64
C GLY A 521 -5.21 -5.01 16.83
N GLY A 522 -6.50 -5.29 16.64
CA GLY A 522 -7.59 -4.32 16.49
C GLY A 522 -7.52 -3.58 15.16
N ALA A 523 -8.55 -2.80 14.82
CA ALA A 523 -8.56 -1.98 13.60
C ALA A 523 -8.15 -0.53 13.85
N ALA A 524 -7.21 -0.04 13.03
CA ALA A 524 -6.69 1.32 13.15
C ALA A 524 -7.36 2.31 12.19
N GLY A 525 -7.88 1.83 11.05
CA GLY A 525 -8.37 2.65 9.96
C GLY A 525 -9.80 3.13 10.11
N GLU A 526 -10.03 4.43 9.96
CA GLU A 526 -11.38 5.01 9.94
C GLU A 526 -12.16 4.73 8.65
N GLY A 527 -11.47 4.36 7.57
CA GLY A 527 -12.11 3.93 6.32
C GLY A 527 -12.68 2.52 6.40
N GLY A 528 -12.32 1.81 7.47
CA GLY A 528 -12.70 0.43 7.71
C GLY A 528 -13.84 0.25 8.67
N TYR A 529 -14.39 -0.96 8.69
CA TYR A 529 -15.44 -1.30 9.65
C TYR A 529 -14.83 -1.32 11.05
N SER A 530 -15.44 -0.63 12.01
CA SER A 530 -15.19 -0.76 13.46
C SER A 530 -16.31 0.01 14.16
N GLY A 531 -16.13 0.51 15.38
CA GLY A 531 -17.07 1.46 15.99
C GLY A 531 -18.42 0.92 16.47
N TYR A 532 -18.99 -0.08 15.79
CA TYR A 532 -20.14 -0.83 16.31
C TYR A 532 -19.75 -1.56 17.60
N GLY A 533 -20.71 -1.68 18.51
CA GLY A 533 -20.43 -2.13 19.88
C GLY A 533 -19.60 -1.16 20.71
N GLY A 534 -19.43 0.11 20.27
CA GLY A 534 -18.72 1.15 21.01
C GLY A 534 -17.20 0.97 20.95
N THR A 535 -16.67 0.77 19.74
CA THR A 535 -15.30 0.26 19.54
C THR A 535 -14.41 1.32 18.91
N PRO A 536 -13.62 2.09 19.70
CA PRO A 536 -12.68 3.06 19.15
C PRO A 536 -11.53 2.41 18.37
N ARG A 537 -10.97 3.11 17.38
CA ARG A 537 -9.79 2.65 16.64
C ARG A 537 -8.62 2.41 17.58
N ARG A 538 -7.81 1.40 17.29
CA ARG A 538 -6.68 1.02 18.14
C ARG A 538 -5.58 0.33 17.36
N VAL A 539 -4.43 0.25 18.01
CA VAL A 539 -3.26 -0.50 17.57
C VAL A 539 -2.69 -1.25 18.77
N ARG A 540 -2.00 -2.36 18.49
CA ARG A 540 -1.35 -3.18 19.51
C ARG A 540 0.16 -3.00 19.45
N VAL A 541 0.79 -2.93 20.61
CA VAL A 541 2.24 -2.89 20.77
C VAL A 541 2.70 -4.19 21.41
N PHE A 542 3.84 -4.70 20.96
CA PHE A 542 4.58 -5.77 21.60
C PHE A 542 5.96 -5.29 21.98
N GLU A 543 6.44 -5.68 23.16
CA GLU A 543 7.82 -5.48 23.59
C GLU A 543 8.43 -6.85 23.92
N ILE A 544 9.49 -7.19 23.19
CA ILE A 544 10.30 -8.38 23.42
C ILE A 544 11.46 -7.97 24.31
N ASP A 545 11.59 -8.57 25.49
CA ASP A 545 12.73 -8.40 26.39
C ASP A 545 13.56 -9.68 26.36
N THR A 546 14.70 -9.64 25.68
CA THR A 546 15.54 -10.81 25.45
C THR A 546 16.46 -11.15 26.63
N GLN A 547 16.59 -10.24 27.60
CA GLN A 547 17.32 -10.51 28.84
C GLN A 547 16.45 -11.33 29.80
N ARG A 548 15.17 -10.98 29.89
CA ARG A 548 14.17 -11.67 30.74
C ARG A 548 13.48 -12.84 30.04
N ASN A 549 13.59 -12.89 28.70
CA ASN A 549 12.79 -13.76 27.83
C ASN A 549 11.28 -13.48 28.02
N ASP A 550 10.92 -12.21 28.15
CA ASP A 550 9.52 -11.78 28.31
C ASP A 550 8.97 -11.26 26.97
N ILE A 551 7.68 -11.45 26.74
CA ILE A 551 6.92 -10.74 25.71
C ILE A 551 5.76 -10.04 26.40
N ARG A 552 5.72 -8.71 26.27
CA ARG A 552 4.67 -7.84 26.83
C ARG A 552 3.85 -7.25 25.71
N SER A 553 2.58 -6.94 25.99
CA SER A 553 1.72 -6.26 25.03
C SER A 553 0.78 -5.29 25.72
N TRP A 554 0.43 -4.22 25.00
CA TRP A 554 -0.57 -3.23 25.37
C TRP A 554 -1.18 -2.65 24.10
N LYS A 555 -2.26 -1.87 24.25
CA LYS A 555 -2.91 -1.16 23.14
C LYS A 555 -2.80 0.35 23.31
N ARG A 556 -2.89 1.06 22.19
CA ARG A 556 -3.17 2.49 22.11
C ARG A 556 -4.49 2.70 21.40
N VAL A 557 -5.32 3.57 21.95
CA VAL A 557 -6.69 3.80 21.48
C VAL A 557 -6.82 5.24 21.02
N GLU A 558 -7.53 5.47 19.91
CA GLU A 558 -7.61 6.77 19.24
C GLU A 558 -8.30 7.85 20.10
N THR A 559 -9.26 7.47 20.94
CA THR A 559 -9.98 8.39 21.83
C THR A 559 -9.16 8.88 23.03
N ASP A 560 -8.14 8.13 23.45
CA ASP A 560 -7.16 8.53 24.46
C ASP A 560 -5.82 7.84 24.23
N VAL A 561 -5.07 8.35 23.25
CA VAL A 561 -3.81 7.76 22.79
C VAL A 561 -2.70 7.80 23.84
N GLN A 562 -2.82 8.64 24.88
CA GLN A 562 -1.81 8.76 25.94
C GLN A 562 -1.92 7.63 26.95
N LYS A 563 -3.11 7.05 27.11
CA LYS A 563 -3.36 5.94 28.04
C LYS A 563 -2.90 4.61 27.44
N LEU A 564 -2.31 3.77 28.29
CA LEU A 564 -2.06 2.36 27.97
C LEU A 564 -3.34 1.57 28.25
N ASP A 565 -3.75 0.74 27.31
CA ASP A 565 -4.93 -0.12 27.44
C ASP A 565 -4.53 -1.61 27.43
N ASP A 566 -5.19 -2.43 28.25
CA ASP A 566 -4.94 -3.87 28.48
C ASP A 566 -3.47 -4.30 28.44
N SER A 567 -2.69 -3.75 29.38
CA SER A 567 -1.29 -4.08 29.57
C SER A 567 -1.09 -5.48 30.19
N GLN A 568 -0.42 -6.36 29.46
CA GLN A 568 -0.30 -7.79 29.80
C GLN A 568 1.09 -8.38 29.52
N VAL A 569 1.44 -9.41 30.28
CA VAL A 569 2.62 -10.26 30.08
C VAL A 569 2.16 -11.54 29.40
N LEU A 570 2.56 -11.74 28.15
CA LEU A 570 2.18 -12.89 27.34
C LEU A 570 3.16 -14.06 27.56
N VAL A 571 4.45 -13.74 27.62
CA VAL A 571 5.53 -14.69 27.88
C VAL A 571 6.36 -14.17 29.04
N SER A 572 6.70 -15.04 29.98
CA SER A 572 7.59 -14.74 31.11
C SER A 572 8.65 -15.81 31.22
N GLY A 573 9.93 -15.44 31.22
CA GLY A 573 11.02 -16.42 31.32
C GLY A 573 11.01 -17.48 30.20
N GLY A 574 10.53 -17.12 29.01
CA GLY A 574 10.42 -18.02 27.85
C GLY A 574 9.23 -18.96 27.87
N SER A 575 8.34 -18.88 28.88
CA SER A 575 7.12 -19.69 28.96
C SER A 575 5.87 -18.83 28.75
N VAL A 576 4.87 -19.37 28.05
CA VAL A 576 3.56 -18.73 27.91
C VAL A 576 2.86 -18.71 29.27
N THR A 577 2.50 -17.52 29.74
CA THR A 577 1.87 -17.31 31.06
C THR A 577 0.72 -16.33 30.97
N ALA A 578 -0.22 -16.41 31.91
CA ALA A 578 -1.21 -15.36 32.12
C ALA A 578 -0.77 -14.45 33.27
N GLY A 579 -0.50 -13.18 32.96
CA GLY A 579 -0.18 -12.16 33.95
C GLY A 579 -0.51 -10.75 33.46
N GLN A 580 -1.03 -9.90 34.34
CA GLN A 580 -1.18 -8.46 34.07
C GLN A 580 0.13 -7.72 34.39
N MET A 581 0.44 -6.68 33.62
CA MET A 581 1.53 -5.77 34.01
C MET A 581 1.08 -4.97 35.24
N LYS A 582 1.86 -5.03 36.33
CA LYS A 582 1.63 -4.21 37.52
C LYS A 582 2.00 -2.76 37.29
#